data_AF-G7M0D5-F1
#
_entry.id   AF-G7M0D5-F1
#
_cell.length_a   1.000
_cell.length_b   1.000
_cell.length_c   1.000
_cell.angle_alpha   90.00
_cell.angle_beta   90.00
_cell.angle_gamma   90.00
#
_symmetry.space_group_name_H-M   'P 1'
#
loop_
_entity.id
_entity.type
_entity.pdbx_description
1 polymer ?
#
loop_
_entity_poly.entity_id
_entity_poly.type
_entity_poly.pdbx_seq_one_letter_code
_entity_poly.pdbx_strand_id
1 'polypeptide(L)'
;MTFLDNLSPEDLLVLTNAIAVSLSKNKTADEINVIGNFIVGIGCLMLTIASQEQYLTILQEQYKQKNNANNKTTPEDDTIIG
;
A
#
# COMPACT_ATOMS: atom_id res chain seq x y z
N MET A 1 11.90 -5.78 -5.17
CA MET A 1 11.53 -7.00 -5.92
C MET A 1 11.10 -8.03 -4.88
N THR A 2 9.81 -8.31 -4.79
CA THR A 2 9.28 -9.33 -3.90
C THR A 2 9.49 -10.71 -4.52
N PHE A 3 9.44 -11.76 -3.71
CA PHE A 3 9.48 -13.14 -4.18
C PHE A 3 8.35 -13.48 -5.18
N LEU A 4 7.26 -12.72 -5.16
CA LEU A 4 6.09 -12.95 -6.00
C LEU A 4 6.20 -12.28 -7.39
N ASP A 5 7.13 -11.34 -7.58
CA ASP A 5 7.22 -10.51 -8.79
C ASP A 5 7.57 -11.32 -10.06
N ASN A 6 8.08 -12.54 -9.90
CA ASN A 6 8.47 -13.43 -11.00
C ASN A 6 7.42 -14.52 -11.30
N LEU A 7 6.29 -14.53 -10.60
CA LEU A 7 5.22 -15.50 -10.81
C LEU A 7 4.16 -14.94 -11.76
N SER A 8 3.72 -15.75 -12.71
CA SER A 8 2.54 -15.42 -13.51
C SER A 8 1.26 -15.43 -12.64
N PRO A 9 0.17 -14.77 -13.08
CA PRO A 9 -1.13 -14.90 -12.42
C PRO A 9 -1.57 -16.36 -12.22
N GLU A 10 -1.26 -17.24 -13.18
CA GLU A 10 -1.54 -18.67 -13.10
C GLU A 10 -0.69 -19.37 -12.03
N ASP A 11 0.59 -19.05 -11.94
CA ASP A 11 1.48 -19.59 -10.89
C ASP A 11 1.01 -19.16 -9.49
N LEU A 12 0.58 -17.91 -9.36
CA LEU A 12 0.00 -17.40 -8.11
C LEU A 12 -1.27 -18.14 -7.74
N LEU A 13 -2.15 -18.41 -8.70
CA LEU A 13 -3.37 -19.19 -8.45
C LEU A 13 -3.03 -20.60 -7.94
N VAL A 14 -2.08 -21.28 -8.60
CA VAL A 14 -1.63 -22.61 -8.20
C VAL A 14 -1.03 -22.59 -6.80
N LEU A 15 -0.14 -21.64 -6.51
CA LEU A 15 0.49 -21.49 -5.21
C LEU A 15 -0.55 -21.24 -4.10
N THR A 16 -1.51 -20.35 -4.34
CA THR A 16 -2.53 -20.00 -3.35
C THR A 16 -3.44 -21.19 -3.05
N ASN A 17 -3.81 -21.97 -4.08
CA ASN A 17 -4.56 -23.21 -3.89
C ASN A 17 -3.76 -24.25 -3.12
N ALA A 18 -2.46 -24.42 -3.43
CA ALA A 18 -1.61 -25.36 -2.71
C ALA A 18 -1.51 -25.02 -1.21
N ILE A 19 -1.36 -23.73 -0.88
CA ILE A 19 -1.37 -23.24 0.49
C ILE A 19 -2.72 -23.52 1.17
N ALA A 20 -3.84 -23.16 0.52
CA ALA A 20 -5.17 -23.36 1.08
C ALA A 20 -5.47 -24.84 1.37
N VAL A 21 -5.16 -25.74 0.42
CA VAL A 21 -5.32 -27.18 0.59
C VAL A 21 -4.43 -27.72 1.70
N SER A 22 -3.15 -27.31 1.74
CA SER A 22 -2.21 -27.75 2.77
C SER A 22 -2.65 -27.32 4.16
N LEU A 23 -3.09 -26.06 4.31
CA LEU A 23 -3.55 -25.52 5.59
C LEU A 23 -4.86 -26.13 6.06
N SER A 24 -5.70 -26.61 5.14
CA SER A 24 -7.01 -27.20 5.46
C SER A 24 -6.96 -28.70 5.74
N LYS A 25 -5.86 -29.38 5.37
CA LYS A 25 -5.76 -30.83 5.47
C LYS A 25 -5.92 -31.32 6.91
N ASN A 26 -6.78 -32.34 7.10
CA ASN A 26 -7.09 -32.97 8.39
C ASN A 26 -7.65 -32.00 9.45
N LYS A 27 -8.28 -30.89 9.02
CA LYS A 27 -8.94 -29.94 9.92
C LYS A 27 -10.45 -30.02 9.78
N THR A 28 -11.13 -29.66 10.86
CA THR A 28 -12.57 -29.44 10.88
C THR A 28 -12.94 -28.13 10.18
N ALA A 29 -14.22 -27.98 9.83
CA ALA A 29 -14.72 -26.75 9.22
C ALA A 29 -14.48 -25.51 10.12
N ASP A 30 -14.64 -25.66 11.43
CA ASP A 30 -14.44 -24.56 12.39
C ASP A 30 -12.97 -24.12 12.44
N GLU A 31 -12.03 -25.07 12.47
CA GLU A 31 -10.60 -24.77 12.43
C GLU A 31 -10.18 -24.11 11.10
N ILE A 32 -10.73 -24.57 9.97
CA ILE A 32 -10.50 -23.94 8.66
C ILE A 32 -11.02 -22.50 8.65
N ASN A 33 -12.20 -22.27 9.22
CA ASN A 33 -12.81 -20.93 9.31
C ASN A 33 -11.94 -19.98 10.13
N VAL A 34 -11.42 -20.42 11.27
CA VAL A 34 -10.50 -19.62 12.10
C VAL A 34 -9.22 -19.28 11.34
N ILE A 35 -8.61 -20.25 10.65
CA ILE A 35 -7.38 -20.01 9.86
C ILE A 35 -7.65 -19.07 8.69
N GLY A 36 -8.77 -19.27 7.97
CA GLY A 36 -9.17 -18.42 6.86
C GLY A 36 -9.40 -16.97 7.30
N ASN A 37 -10.13 -16.76 8.39
CA ASN A 37 -10.37 -15.43 8.95
C ASN A 37 -9.06 -14.77 9.42
N PHE A 38 -8.12 -15.54 9.97
CA PHE A 38 -6.80 -15.02 10.33
C PHE A 38 -6.04 -14.50 9.11
N ILE A 39 -5.99 -15.27 8.01
CA ILE A 39 -5.34 -14.85 6.75
C ILE A 39 -6.03 -13.63 6.13
N VAL A 40 -7.36 -13.61 6.11
CA VAL A 40 -8.14 -12.45 5.66
C VAL A 40 -7.79 -11.21 6.50
N GLY A 41 -7.74 -11.36 7.83
CA GLY A 41 -7.36 -10.28 8.74
C GLY A 41 -5.98 -9.71 8.45
N ILE A 42 -4.97 -10.57 8.23
CA ILE A 42 -3.63 -10.13 7.83
C ILE A 42 -3.69 -9.31 6.53
N GLY A 43 -4.38 -9.81 5.50
CA GLY A 43 -4.52 -9.12 4.23
C GLY A 43 -5.16 -7.74 4.38
N CYS A 44 -6.24 -7.64 5.16
CA CYS A 44 -6.90 -6.36 5.45
C CYS A 44 -5.96 -5.37 6.15
N LEU A 45 -5.19 -5.81 7.14
CA LEU A 45 -4.25 -4.95 7.85
C LEU A 45 -3.14 -4.46 6.92
N MET A 46 -2.57 -5.33 6.09
CA MET A 46 -1.55 -4.96 5.10
C MET A 46 -2.07 -3.90 4.12
N LEU A 47 -3.28 -4.09 3.57
CA LEU A 47 -3.91 -3.11 2.68
C LEU A 47 -4.21 -1.78 3.38
N THR A 48 -4.61 -1.84 4.65
CA THR A 48 -4.86 -0.64 5.47
C THR A 48 -3.56 0.14 5.68
N ILE A 49 -2.47 -0.53 6.03
CA ILE A 49 -1.15 0.08 6.20
C ILE A 49 -0.71 0.74 4.89
N ALA A 50 -0.78 0.03 3.76
CA ALA A 50 -0.41 0.57 2.46
C ALA A 50 -1.23 1.82 2.10
N SER A 51 -2.54 1.81 2.38
CA SER A 51 -3.42 2.97 2.15
C SER A 51 -3.02 4.16 3.03
N GLN A 52 -2.64 3.92 4.29
CA GLN A 52 -2.17 4.98 5.19
C GLN A 52 -0.83 5.56 4.73
N GLU A 53 0.12 4.72 4.31
CA GLU A 53 1.41 5.17 3.76
C GLU A 53 1.22 6.05 2.52
N GLN A 54 0.39 5.60 1.57
CA GLN A 54 0.08 6.37 0.35
C GLN A 54 -0.56 7.73 0.69
N TYR A 55 -1.49 7.76 1.64
CA TYR A 55 -2.12 9.01 2.09
C TYR A 55 -1.10 9.99 2.69
N LEU A 56 -0.18 9.50 3.53
CA LEU A 56 0.88 10.33 4.12
C LEU A 56 1.83 10.89 3.04
N THR A 57 2.17 10.10 2.03
CA THR A 57 2.97 10.57 0.88
C THR A 57 2.26 11.71 0.15
N ILE A 58 0.98 11.57 -0.16
CA ILE A 58 0.18 12.61 -0.82
C ILE A 58 0.15 13.90 0.01
N LEU A 59 -0.07 13.79 1.33
CA LEU A 59 -0.04 14.97 2.21
C LEU A 59 1.32 15.67 2.17
N GLN A 60 2.42 14.91 2.28
CA GLN A 60 3.78 15.48 2.23
C GLN A 60 4.05 16.20 0.90
N GLU A 61 3.62 15.63 -0.22
CA GLU A 61 3.73 16.26 -1.54
C GLU A 61 2.93 17.56 -1.64
N GLN A 62 1.70 17.58 -1.11
CA GLN A 62 0.88 18.79 -1.04
C GLN A 62 1.55 19.89 -0.22
N TYR A 63 2.14 19.55 0.93
CA TYR A 63 2.90 20.52 1.74
C TYR A 63 4.11 21.10 1.00
N LYS A 64 4.88 20.25 0.30
CA LYS A 64 6.03 20.70 -0.51
C LYS A 64 5.60 21.65 -1.63
N GLN A 65 4.51 21.33 -2.33
CA GLN A 65 3.98 22.19 -3.40
C GLN A 65 3.50 23.54 -2.86
N LYS A 66 2.78 23.55 -1.73
CA LYS A 66 2.31 24.78 -1.09
C LYS A 66 3.47 25.70 -0.66
N ASN A 67 4.54 25.14 -0.10
CA ASN A 67 5.72 25.92 0.28
C ASN A 67 6.48 26.46 -0.94
N ASN A 68 6.63 25.68 -2.02
CA ASN A 68 7.30 26.17 -3.23
C ASN A 68 6.51 27.28 -3.97
N ALA A 69 5.18 27.29 -3.87
CA ALA A 69 4.34 28.36 -4.42
C ALA A 69 4.50 29.68 -3.65
N ASN A 70 4.61 29.61 -2.32
CA ASN A 70 4.77 30.79 -1.46
C ASN A 70 6.15 31.47 -1.60
N ASN A 71 7.15 30.75 -2.11
CA ASN A 71 8.51 31.26 -2.28
C ASN A 71 8.74 31.96 -3.63
N LYS A 72 7.74 32.01 -4.51
CA LYS A 72 7.82 32.67 -5.84
C LYS A 72 7.23 34.09 -5.88
N THR A 73 6.82 34.63 -4.75
CA THR A 73 6.31 36.01 -4.63
C THR A 73 7.22 36.85 -3.73
N THR A 74 8.46 37.08 -4.14
CA THR A 74 9.16 38.33 -3.79
C THR A 74 9.13 39.18 -5.04
N PRO A 75 8.40 40.32 -5.05
CA PRO A 75 8.58 41.32 -6.10
C PRO A 75 10.02 41.81 -6.00
N GLU A 76 10.77 41.65 -7.09
CA GLU A 76 11.95 42.48 -7.32
C GLU A 76 11.44 43.92 -7.38
N ASP A 77 11.75 44.68 -6.33
CA ASP A 77 11.42 46.09 -6.18
C ASP A 77 12.32 46.89 -7.14
N ASP A 78 12.01 46.82 -8.43
CA ASP A 78 12.52 47.72 -9.45
C ASP A 78 11.76 49.05 -9.35
N THR A 79 12.07 49.81 -8.31
CA THR A 79 11.79 51.24 -8.29
C THR A 79 13.08 52.02 -8.54
N ILE A 80 13.52 52.04 -9.80
CA ILE A 80 14.30 53.18 -10.33
C ILE A 80 13.34 54.03 -11.16
N ILE A 81 12.84 55.10 -10.55
CA ILE A 81 12.38 56.28 -11.28
C ILE A 81 13.00 57.47 -10.55
N GLY A 82 13.89 58.18 -11.25
CA GLY A 82 14.66 59.30 -10.72
C GLY A 82 13.95 60.65 -10.71
#